data_AF-A0A1L9RM56-F1
#
_entry.id   AF-A0A1L9RM56-F1
#
_cell.length_a   1.000
_cell.length_b   1.000
_cell.length_c   1.000
_cell.angle_alpha   90.00
_cell.angle_beta   90.00
_cell.angle_gamma   90.00
#
_symmetry.space_group_name_H-M   'P 1'
#
loop_
_entity.id
_entity.type
_entity.pdbx_description
1 polymer ?
#
loop_
_entity_poly.entity_id
_entity_poly.type
_entity_poly.pdbx_seq_one_letter_code
_entity_poly.pdbx_strand_id
1 'polypeptide(L)'
;MYQRVYTNDSDVLILGLYFVFILYQLVNRKSYHPHPALPYHTVAGLAELALYYGGYPCSLPAVAACLVHSATSWMLVKHLKKGYPPITKPSYQASGLMRPLVILHAYHTQEPMAYHDVIMPLHAFIYMRAFLFLFSTMGPTRDFIKNMNSRFVYALGITGSGAMAFGHCSSSWAGVAYFILVHLVGKFSLWTRRIYDSYIYAKKPVPEYILFCRRIGAFIFDIPTENEMQAAVADGPKIGYLPMDRLGHDWAAFN
;
A
#
# COMPACT_ATOMS: atom_id res chain seq x y z
N MET A 1 11.86 -5.85 30.84
CA MET A 1 12.71 -5.08 29.90
C MET A 1 12.31 -5.52 28.51
N TYR A 2 11.72 -4.64 27.69
CA TYR A 2 11.32 -5.00 26.33
C TYR A 2 12.58 -5.10 25.47
N GLN A 3 12.80 -6.24 24.82
CA GLN A 3 13.90 -6.43 23.90
C GLN A 3 13.32 -6.36 22.48
N ARG A 4 13.68 -5.30 21.75
CA ARG A 4 13.30 -5.13 20.34
C ARG A 4 13.88 -6.30 19.54
N VAL A 5 13.07 -6.84 18.64
CA VAL A 5 13.53 -7.85 17.69
C VAL A 5 14.41 -7.16 16.66
N TYR A 6 15.68 -7.57 16.60
CA TYR A 6 16.61 -7.14 15.57
C TYR A 6 16.54 -8.15 14.43
N THR A 7 15.94 -7.77 13.32
CA THR A 7 16.12 -8.49 12.06
C THR A 7 17.40 -7.94 11.41
N ASN A 8 18.53 -8.62 11.66
CA ASN A 8 19.92 -8.34 11.23
C ASN A 8 20.13 -7.32 10.09
N ASP A 9 21.12 -6.42 10.22
CA ASP A 9 21.73 -5.49 9.23
C ASP A 9 20.79 -4.66 8.32
N SER A 10 19.48 -4.87 8.41
CA SER A 10 18.45 -4.38 7.50
C SER A 10 17.79 -3.11 8.02
N ASP A 11 17.83 -2.86 9.33
CA ASP A 11 17.28 -1.64 9.94
C ASP A 11 17.95 -0.39 9.37
N VAL A 12 19.28 -0.40 9.24
CA VAL A 12 20.04 0.72 8.67
C VAL A 12 19.66 0.94 7.21
N LEU A 13 19.50 -0.13 6.44
CA LEU A 13 19.09 -0.07 5.04
C LEU A 13 17.65 0.46 4.90
N ILE A 14 16.71 -0.06 5.70
CA ILE A 14 15.30 0.35 5.70
C ILE A 14 15.16 1.81 6.13
N LEU A 15 15.84 2.23 7.21
CA LEU A 15 15.84 3.62 7.68
C LEU A 15 16.52 4.56 6.67
N GLY A 16 17.61 4.11 6.04
CA GLY A 16 18.26 4.82 4.94
C GLY A 16 17.31 5.03 3.76
N LEU A 17 16.54 4.01 3.38
CA LEU A 17 15.51 4.11 2.35
C LEU A 17 14.37 5.06 2.76
N TYR A 18 13.90 5.03 4.02
CA TYR A 18 12.95 6.03 4.53
C TYR A 18 13.49 7.45 4.34
N PHE A 19 14.75 7.68 4.72
CA PHE A 19 15.39 8.99 4.57
C PHE A 19 15.44 9.44 3.10
N VAL A 20 15.89 8.57 2.19
CA VAL A 20 15.91 8.85 0.75
C VAL A 20 14.51 9.19 0.22
N PHE A 21 13.48 8.46 0.62
CA PHE A 21 12.11 8.73 0.18
C PHE A 21 11.49 9.97 0.79
N ILE A 22 11.84 10.32 2.03
CA ILE A 22 11.45 11.60 2.63
C ILE A 22 12.05 12.75 1.83
N LEU A 23 13.36 12.69 1.49
CA LEU A 23 14.00 13.69 0.64
C LEU A 23 13.32 13.78 -0.73
N TYR A 24 13.05 12.64 -1.37
CA TYR A 24 12.31 12.58 -2.63
C TYR A 24 10.94 13.27 -2.53
N GLN A 25 10.19 13.00 -1.46
CA GLN A 25 8.87 13.59 -1.23
C GLN A 25 8.94 15.09 -0.98
N LEU A 26 9.94 15.57 -0.22
CA LEU A 26 10.14 16.99 0.08
C LEU A 26 10.47 17.80 -1.18
N VAL A 27 11.36 17.27 -2.04
CA VAL A 27 11.72 17.90 -3.32
C VAL A 27 10.50 17.97 -4.25
N ASN A 28 9.69 16.92 -4.26
CA ASN A 28 8.55 16.77 -5.17
C ASN A 28 7.21 17.26 -4.58
N ARG A 29 7.20 17.90 -3.41
CA ARG A 29 5.97 18.22 -2.64
C ARG A 29 4.91 18.99 -3.42
N LYS A 30 5.32 19.85 -4.37
CA LYS A 30 4.42 20.69 -5.18
C LYS A 30 3.70 19.91 -6.28
N SER A 31 4.13 18.69 -6.57
CA SER A 31 3.62 17.88 -7.68
C SER A 31 2.57 16.85 -7.25
N TYR A 32 2.28 16.72 -5.96
CA TYR A 32 1.32 15.74 -5.45
C TYR A 32 -0.06 16.35 -5.21
N HIS A 33 -1.11 15.67 -5.65
CA HIS A 33 -2.48 16.05 -5.29
C HIS A 33 -2.74 15.79 -3.79
N PRO A 34 -3.28 16.77 -3.06
CA PRO A 34 -3.59 16.58 -1.66
C PRO A 34 -4.81 15.66 -1.51
N HIS A 35 -4.62 14.52 -0.84
CA HIS A 35 -5.73 13.72 -0.33
C HIS A 35 -5.87 13.96 1.18
N PRO A 36 -7.06 14.25 1.71
CA PRO A 36 -7.23 14.63 3.12
C PRO A 36 -6.79 13.55 4.11
N ALA A 37 -6.88 12.27 3.73
CA ALA A 37 -6.41 11.15 4.58
C ALA A 37 -4.89 10.95 4.58
N LEU A 38 -4.16 11.52 3.61
CA LEU A 38 -2.73 11.23 3.43
C LEU A 38 -1.85 11.75 4.60
N PRO A 39 -2.05 12.96 5.13
CA PRO A 39 -1.29 13.43 6.29
C PRO A 39 -1.47 12.53 7.51
N TYR A 40 -2.72 12.16 7.82
CA TYR A 40 -3.03 11.26 8.94
C TYR A 40 -2.41 9.89 8.75
N HIS A 41 -2.46 9.34 7.53
CA HIS A 41 -1.82 8.08 7.18
C HIS A 41 -0.31 8.12 7.45
N THR A 42 0.37 9.14 6.93
CA THR A 42 1.82 9.30 7.09
C THR A 42 2.21 9.52 8.55
N VAL A 43 1.53 10.41 9.28
CA VAL A 43 1.84 10.71 10.68
C VAL A 43 1.62 9.47 11.55
N ALA A 44 0.52 8.73 11.34
CA ALA A 44 0.26 7.51 12.10
C ALA A 44 1.32 6.44 11.85
N GLY A 45 1.71 6.21 10.58
CA GLY A 45 2.76 5.24 10.24
C GLY A 45 4.13 5.63 10.83
N LEU A 46 4.49 6.92 10.76
CA LEU A 46 5.73 7.42 11.35
C LEU A 46 5.74 7.33 12.87
N ALA A 47 4.62 7.65 13.53
CA ALA A 47 4.50 7.54 14.98
C ALA A 47 4.68 6.10 15.45
N GLU A 48 4.05 5.14 14.75
CA GLU A 48 4.18 3.71 15.06
C GLU A 48 5.62 3.21 14.84
N LEU A 49 6.25 3.59 13.72
CA LEU A 49 7.66 3.27 13.46
C LEU A 49 8.60 3.87 14.52
N ALA A 50 8.37 5.12 14.94
CA ALA A 50 9.17 5.78 15.95
C ALA A 50 9.05 5.08 17.32
N LEU A 51 7.85 4.64 17.70
CA LEU A 51 7.64 3.86 18.92
C LEU A 51 8.36 2.50 18.85
N TYR A 52 8.22 1.79 17.73
CA TYR A 52 8.88 0.49 17.55
C TYR A 52 10.42 0.60 17.57
N TYR A 53 10.99 1.47 16.73
CA TYR A 53 12.44 1.63 16.65
C TYR A 53 13.04 2.31 17.89
N GLY A 54 12.25 3.13 18.59
CA GLY A 54 12.60 3.68 19.90
C GLY A 54 12.65 2.65 21.03
N GLY A 55 12.31 1.39 20.76
CA GLY A 55 12.40 0.29 21.73
C GLY A 55 11.25 0.26 22.74
N TYR A 56 10.11 0.90 22.42
CA TYR A 56 8.93 0.84 23.27
C TYR A 56 8.16 -0.47 23.02
N PRO A 57 7.57 -1.08 24.07
CA PRO A 57 6.65 -2.21 23.89
C PRO A 57 5.39 -1.77 23.14
N CYS A 58 4.58 -2.75 22.70
CA CYS A 58 3.31 -2.48 22.04
C CYS A 58 2.38 -1.73 23.00
N SER A 59 2.23 -0.42 22.78
CA SER A 59 1.54 0.51 23.67
C SER A 59 0.21 0.97 23.06
N LEU A 60 -0.67 1.55 23.89
CA LEU A 60 -1.95 2.09 23.41
C LEU A 60 -1.77 3.15 22.28
N PRO A 61 -0.77 4.06 22.34
CA PRO A 61 -0.45 4.92 21.19
C PRO A 61 -0.09 4.16 19.92
N ALA A 62 0.65 3.05 20.01
CA ALA A 62 0.98 2.22 18.85
C ALA A 62 -0.26 1.56 18.24
N VAL A 63 -1.17 1.06 19.09
CA VAL A 63 -2.47 0.52 18.65
C VAL A 63 -3.27 1.60 17.92
N ALA A 64 -3.42 2.78 18.52
CA ALA A 64 -4.15 3.89 17.91
C ALA A 64 -3.54 4.31 16.56
N ALA A 65 -2.21 4.41 16.49
CA ALA A 65 -1.49 4.72 15.27
C ALA A 65 -1.73 3.65 14.19
N CYS A 66 -1.63 2.36 14.52
CA CYS A 66 -1.91 1.27 13.58
C CYS A 66 -3.35 1.31 13.05
N LEU A 67 -4.34 1.56 13.92
CA LEU A 67 -5.75 1.66 13.54
C LEU A 67 -6.01 2.86 12.62
N VAL A 68 -5.48 4.04 12.95
CA VAL A 68 -5.59 5.24 12.11
C VAL A 68 -4.91 5.01 10.76
N HIS A 69 -3.71 4.44 10.75
CA HIS A 69 -2.98 4.13 9.52
C HIS A 69 -3.78 3.16 8.64
N SER A 70 -4.35 2.11 9.24
CA SER A 70 -5.14 1.10 8.52
C SER A 70 -6.44 1.67 7.95
N ALA A 71 -7.17 2.47 8.75
CA ALA A 71 -8.40 3.14 8.30
C ALA A 71 -8.13 4.16 7.17
N THR A 72 -7.09 4.99 7.32
CA THR A 72 -6.69 5.94 6.29
C THR A 72 -6.17 5.27 5.02
N SER A 73 -5.54 4.09 5.14
CA SER A 73 -5.17 3.27 3.98
C SER A 73 -6.40 2.88 3.16
N TRP A 74 -7.47 2.43 3.82
CA TRP A 74 -8.74 2.11 3.15
C TRP A 74 -9.36 3.32 2.44
N MET A 75 -9.31 4.50 3.08
CA MET A 75 -9.80 5.75 2.47
C MET A 75 -9.00 6.12 1.21
N LEU A 76 -7.67 6.01 1.26
CA LEU A 76 -6.79 6.30 0.12
C LEU A 76 -7.03 5.33 -1.04
N VAL A 77 -7.24 4.05 -0.73
CA VAL A 77 -7.40 2.98 -1.73
C VAL A 77 -8.75 3.03 -2.42
N LYS A 78 -9.79 3.54 -1.74
CA LYS A 78 -11.15 3.68 -2.30
C LYS A 78 -11.14 4.35 -3.67
N HIS A 79 -10.39 5.44 -3.79
CA HIS A 79 -10.29 6.25 -5.02
C HIS A 79 -9.02 5.96 -5.84
N LEU A 80 -8.28 4.90 -5.52
CA LEU A 80 -7.07 4.54 -6.25
C LEU A 80 -7.41 4.10 -7.69
N LYS A 81 -6.96 4.89 -8.66
CA LYS A 81 -7.07 4.58 -10.10
C LYS A 81 -5.77 4.02 -10.69
N LYS A 82 -4.64 4.15 -9.98
CA LYS A 82 -3.32 3.72 -10.47
C LYS A 82 -3.16 2.19 -10.39
N GLY A 83 -2.55 1.62 -11.42
CA GLY A 83 -2.32 0.17 -11.54
C GLY A 83 -3.50 -0.58 -12.14
N TYR A 84 -3.69 -1.83 -11.70
CA TYR A 84 -4.82 -2.66 -12.05
C TYR A 84 -5.73 -2.85 -10.83
N PRO A 85 -6.82 -2.04 -10.69
CA PRO A 85 -7.61 -1.96 -9.46
C PRO A 85 -8.09 -3.30 -8.87
N PRO A 86 -8.51 -4.31 -9.66
CA PRO A 86 -8.91 -5.61 -9.12
C PRO A 86 -7.79 -6.39 -8.41
N ILE A 87 -6.53 -6.02 -8.62
CA ILE A 87 -5.36 -6.62 -7.95
C ILE A 87 -4.77 -5.65 -6.93
N THR A 88 -4.56 -4.38 -7.31
CA THR A 88 -3.87 -3.40 -6.45
C THR A 88 -4.65 -3.02 -5.21
N LYS A 89 -5.97 -2.85 -5.30
CA LYS A 89 -6.78 -2.46 -4.13
C LYS A 89 -6.84 -3.57 -3.08
N PRO A 90 -7.14 -4.84 -3.44
CA PRO A 90 -7.10 -5.93 -2.47
C PRO A 90 -5.75 -6.08 -1.79
N SER A 91 -4.63 -5.86 -2.51
CA SER A 91 -3.29 -5.86 -1.93
C SER A 91 -3.10 -4.85 -0.79
N TYR A 92 -3.65 -3.64 -0.92
CA TYR A 92 -3.65 -2.67 0.17
C TYR A 92 -4.64 -3.01 1.28
N GLN A 93 -5.86 -3.39 0.91
CA GLN A 93 -6.96 -3.66 1.85
C GLN A 93 -6.64 -4.84 2.76
N ALA A 94 -6.00 -5.89 2.24
CA ALA A 94 -5.54 -7.03 3.01
C ALA A 94 -4.60 -6.60 4.14
N SER A 95 -3.61 -5.75 3.84
CA SER A 95 -2.72 -5.20 4.87
C SER A 95 -3.49 -4.37 5.90
N GLY A 96 -4.43 -3.52 5.44
CA GLY A 96 -5.30 -2.74 6.33
C GLY A 96 -6.24 -3.58 7.21
N LEU A 97 -6.46 -4.86 6.91
CA LEU A 97 -7.22 -5.78 7.77
C LEU A 97 -6.32 -6.57 8.72
N MET A 98 -5.19 -7.08 8.23
CA MET A 98 -4.29 -7.91 9.03
C MET A 98 -3.68 -7.10 10.18
N ARG A 99 -3.21 -5.88 9.90
CA ARG A 99 -2.47 -5.09 10.90
C ARG A 99 -3.29 -4.79 12.16
N PRO A 100 -4.56 -4.33 12.07
CA PRO A 100 -5.42 -4.19 13.26
C PRO A 100 -5.58 -5.47 14.08
N LEU A 101 -5.70 -6.63 13.45
CA LEU A 101 -5.84 -7.89 14.17
C LEU A 101 -4.56 -8.26 14.91
N VAL A 102 -3.41 -8.15 14.23
CA VAL A 102 -2.11 -8.51 14.80
C VAL A 102 -1.68 -7.50 15.88
N ILE A 103 -1.96 -6.19 15.74
CA ILE A 103 -1.59 -5.21 16.78
C ILE A 103 -2.42 -5.37 18.05
N LEU A 104 -3.69 -5.77 17.94
CA LEU A 104 -4.52 -6.06 19.10
C LEU A 104 -4.01 -7.32 19.82
N HIS A 105 -3.62 -8.35 19.06
CA HIS A 105 -2.97 -9.54 19.63
C HIS A 105 -1.64 -9.18 20.31
N ALA A 106 -0.78 -8.40 19.65
CA ALA A 106 0.49 -7.94 20.20
C ALA A 106 0.31 -7.07 21.45
N TYR A 107 -0.72 -6.23 21.50
CA TYR A 107 -1.04 -5.43 22.66
C TYR A 107 -1.54 -6.28 23.84
N HIS A 108 -2.33 -7.32 23.57
CA HIS A 108 -2.83 -8.19 24.63
C HIS A 108 -1.75 -9.12 25.20
N THR A 109 -0.93 -9.71 24.32
CA THR A 109 0.11 -10.68 24.70
C THR A 109 1.43 -10.02 25.09
N GLN A 110 1.63 -8.76 24.70
CA GLN A 110 2.90 -8.03 24.83
C GLN A 110 4.09 -8.77 24.21
N GLU A 111 3.83 -9.65 23.23
CA GLU A 111 4.85 -10.42 22.55
C GLU A 111 5.64 -9.54 21.56
N PRO A 112 6.98 -9.42 21.70
CA PRO A 112 7.79 -8.60 20.80
C PRO A 112 7.73 -9.04 19.34
N MET A 113 7.64 -10.36 19.08
CA MET A 113 7.53 -10.91 17.73
C MET A 113 6.22 -10.50 17.06
N ALA A 114 5.11 -10.54 17.81
CA ALA A 114 3.82 -10.10 17.30
C ALA A 114 3.84 -8.60 16.95
N TYR A 115 4.48 -7.75 17.78
CA TYR A 115 4.59 -6.33 17.47
C TYR A 115 5.49 -6.08 16.24
N HIS A 116 6.63 -6.77 16.15
CA HIS A 116 7.48 -6.77 14.96
C HIS A 116 6.68 -7.09 13.68
N ASP A 117 5.83 -8.12 13.72
CA ASP A 117 5.05 -8.55 12.57
C ASP A 117 3.98 -7.54 12.12
N VAL A 118 3.54 -6.64 13.01
CA VAL A 118 2.66 -5.51 12.63
C VAL A 118 3.42 -4.43 11.86
N ILE A 119 4.70 -4.25 12.19
CA ILE A 119 5.56 -3.22 11.63
C ILE A 119 6.04 -3.62 10.24
N MET A 120 6.33 -4.90 9.99
CA MET A 120 6.83 -5.36 8.70
C MET A 120 5.98 -4.89 7.50
N PRO A 121 4.64 -4.99 7.51
CA PRO A 121 3.77 -4.43 6.47
C PRO A 121 3.89 -2.91 6.22
N LEU A 122 4.35 -2.10 7.18
CA LEU A 122 4.62 -0.67 6.94
C LEU A 122 5.79 -0.46 5.96
N HIS A 123 6.76 -1.38 5.96
CA HIS A 123 7.90 -1.34 5.04
C HIS A 123 7.52 -1.68 3.60
N ALA A 124 6.32 -2.23 3.36
CA ALA A 124 5.80 -2.45 2.01
C ALA A 124 5.80 -1.16 1.17
N PHE A 125 5.63 0.02 1.79
CA PHE A 125 5.75 1.28 1.08
C PHE A 125 7.15 1.50 0.48
N ILE A 126 8.20 1.18 1.24
CA ILE A 126 9.59 1.30 0.78
C ILE A 126 9.86 0.29 -0.31
N TYR A 127 9.51 -0.98 -0.08
CA TYR A 127 9.72 -2.04 -1.06
C TYR A 127 9.00 -1.73 -2.37
N MET A 128 7.79 -1.17 -2.28
CA MET A 128 7.04 -0.73 -3.45
C MET A 128 7.80 0.33 -4.24
N ARG A 129 8.36 1.35 -3.57
CA ARG A 129 9.11 2.41 -4.24
C ARG A 129 10.40 1.90 -4.86
N ALA A 130 11.11 1.01 -4.18
CA ALA A 130 12.28 0.33 -4.73
C ALA A 130 11.91 -0.51 -5.96
N PHE A 131 10.84 -1.30 -5.89
CA PHE A 131 10.33 -2.07 -7.03
C PHE A 131 9.86 -1.21 -8.19
N LEU A 132 9.19 -0.08 -7.92
CA LEU A 132 8.85 0.86 -8.97
C LEU A 132 10.11 1.38 -9.67
N PHE A 133 11.12 1.81 -8.93
CA PHE A 133 12.37 2.27 -9.52
C PHE A 133 13.02 1.17 -10.38
N LEU A 134 13.23 -0.02 -9.79
CA LEU A 134 13.86 -1.17 -10.45
C LEU A 134 13.10 -1.63 -11.70
N PHE A 135 11.80 -1.88 -11.60
CA PHE A 135 10.99 -2.33 -12.74
C PHE A 135 10.78 -1.23 -13.79
N SER A 136 10.96 0.04 -13.42
CA SER A 136 10.88 1.14 -14.40
C SER A 136 12.16 1.29 -15.21
N THR A 137 13.32 1.01 -14.61
CA THR A 137 14.61 1.04 -15.30
C THR A 137 14.94 -0.25 -16.05
N MET A 138 14.38 -1.38 -15.62
CA MET A 138 14.50 -2.71 -16.27
C MET A 138 13.23 -3.13 -17.01
N GLY A 139 12.31 -2.21 -17.24
CA GLY A 139 11.00 -2.52 -17.82
C GLY A 139 11.08 -2.98 -19.27
N PRO A 140 9.94 -3.40 -19.86
CA PRO A 140 9.89 -3.97 -21.20
C PRO A 140 10.20 -2.96 -22.33
N THR A 141 10.39 -1.67 -22.00
CA THR A 141 10.75 -0.62 -22.94
C THR A 141 11.95 0.16 -22.42
N ARG A 142 12.69 0.85 -23.31
CA ARG A 142 13.76 1.77 -22.91
C ARG A 142 13.25 3.09 -22.32
N ASP A 143 11.94 3.34 -22.37
CA ASP A 143 11.33 4.58 -21.88
C ASP A 143 10.97 4.44 -20.39
N PHE A 144 11.76 5.10 -19.54
CA PHE A 144 11.56 5.13 -18.09
C PHE A 144 10.19 5.65 -17.69
N ILE A 145 9.70 6.73 -18.33
CA ILE A 145 8.39 7.31 -18.04
C ILE A 145 7.29 6.30 -18.37
N LYS A 146 7.39 5.65 -19.54
CA LYS A 146 6.41 4.65 -19.97
C LYS A 146 6.37 3.47 -19.01
N ASN A 147 7.53 2.99 -18.55
CA ASN A 147 7.59 1.88 -17.59
C ASN A 147 7.06 2.31 -16.21
N MET A 148 7.44 3.50 -15.71
CA MET A 148 7.03 4.03 -14.40
C MET A 148 5.53 4.30 -14.27
N ASN A 149 4.89 4.61 -15.39
CA ASN A 149 3.44 4.79 -15.46
C ASN A 149 2.71 3.52 -15.93
N SER A 150 3.43 2.42 -16.15
CA SER A 150 2.82 1.14 -16.51
C SER A 150 1.98 0.59 -15.36
N ARG A 151 0.73 0.20 -15.69
CA ARG A 151 -0.18 -0.42 -14.73
C ARG A 151 0.34 -1.76 -14.24
N PHE A 152 0.99 -2.51 -15.13
CA PHE A 152 1.57 -3.80 -14.83
C PHE A 152 2.70 -3.65 -13.81
N VAL A 153 3.64 -2.73 -14.06
CA VAL A 153 4.76 -2.43 -13.14
C VAL A 153 4.22 -2.01 -11.77
N TYR A 154 3.20 -1.16 -11.74
CA TYR A 154 2.60 -0.73 -10.49
C TYR A 154 1.87 -1.87 -9.74
N ALA A 155 1.11 -2.71 -10.45
CA ALA A 155 0.40 -3.84 -9.85
C ALA A 155 1.37 -4.91 -9.31
N LEU A 156 2.41 -5.22 -10.07
CA LEU A 156 3.49 -6.11 -9.66
C LEU A 156 4.25 -5.53 -8.47
N GLY A 157 4.62 -4.26 -8.53
CA GLY A 157 5.34 -3.56 -7.47
C GLY A 157 4.59 -3.58 -6.13
N ILE A 158 3.29 -3.30 -6.14
CA ILE A 158 2.46 -3.32 -4.92
C ILE A 158 2.27 -4.73 -4.36
N THR A 159 1.93 -5.68 -5.23
CA THR A 159 1.65 -7.04 -4.76
C THR A 159 2.94 -7.71 -4.28
N GLY A 160 4.04 -7.50 -5.02
CA GLY A 160 5.37 -7.95 -4.63
C GLY A 160 5.86 -7.29 -3.36
N SER A 161 5.66 -5.97 -3.18
CA SER A 161 6.09 -5.28 -1.96
C SER A 161 5.34 -5.75 -0.73
N GLY A 162 4.04 -6.03 -0.87
CA GLY A 162 3.25 -6.66 0.18
C GLY A 162 3.79 -8.05 0.51
N ALA A 163 4.00 -8.89 -0.50
CA ALA A 163 4.56 -10.23 -0.32
C ALA A 163 5.93 -10.21 0.38
N MET A 164 6.83 -9.30 -0.01
CA MET A 164 8.14 -9.13 0.62
C MET A 164 8.01 -8.68 2.07
N ALA A 165 7.16 -7.70 2.34
CA ALA A 165 6.92 -7.22 3.70
C ALA A 165 6.36 -8.31 4.62
N PHE A 166 5.33 -9.04 4.17
CA PHE A 166 4.78 -10.15 4.95
C PHE A 166 5.72 -11.36 5.01
N GLY A 167 6.62 -11.52 4.05
CA GLY A 167 7.68 -12.54 4.08
C GLY A 167 8.77 -12.25 5.13
N HIS A 168 8.89 -11.00 5.58
CA HIS A 168 9.77 -10.62 6.70
C HIS A 168 9.12 -10.78 8.07
N CYS A 169 7.82 -11.07 8.15
CA CYS A 169 7.20 -11.45 9.42
C CYS A 169 7.85 -12.73 9.97
N SER A 170 7.85 -12.86 11.28
CA SER A 170 8.43 -13.99 12.02
C SER A 170 7.78 -15.33 11.67
N SER A 171 6.51 -15.28 11.30
CA SER A 171 5.74 -16.44 10.93
C SER A 171 5.93 -16.80 9.46
N SER A 172 6.38 -18.03 9.18
CA SER A 172 6.57 -18.54 7.82
C SER A 172 5.28 -18.61 7.00
N TRP A 173 4.11 -18.61 7.64
CA TRP A 173 2.81 -18.60 6.94
C TRP A 173 2.28 -17.20 6.63
N ALA A 174 2.89 -16.13 7.14
CA ALA A 174 2.37 -14.76 7.01
C ALA A 174 2.26 -14.30 5.55
N GLY A 175 3.26 -14.61 4.71
CA GLY A 175 3.21 -14.33 3.28
C GLY A 175 2.07 -15.08 2.56
N VAL A 176 1.83 -16.34 2.94
CA VAL A 176 0.71 -17.15 2.40
C VAL A 176 -0.63 -16.58 2.85
N ALA A 177 -0.74 -16.22 4.14
CA ALA A 177 -1.90 -15.55 4.72
C ALA A 177 -2.28 -14.30 3.94
N TYR A 178 -1.27 -13.49 3.62
CA TYR A 178 -1.42 -12.28 2.84
C TYR A 178 -2.04 -12.59 1.48
N PHE A 179 -1.49 -13.54 0.71
CA PHE A 179 -2.03 -13.88 -0.60
C PHE A 179 -3.46 -14.44 -0.54
N ILE A 180 -3.76 -15.29 0.44
CA ILE A 180 -5.12 -15.79 0.67
C ILE A 180 -6.06 -14.60 0.94
N LEU A 181 -5.68 -13.68 1.81
CA LEU A 181 -6.51 -12.53 2.14
C LEU A 181 -6.68 -11.57 0.97
N VAL A 182 -5.63 -11.30 0.20
CA VAL A 182 -5.71 -10.53 -1.05
C VAL A 182 -6.71 -11.17 -2.01
N HIS A 183 -6.66 -12.50 -2.17
CA HIS A 183 -7.59 -13.22 -3.00
C HIS A 183 -9.03 -13.12 -2.48
N LEU A 184 -9.25 -13.35 -1.18
CA LEU A 184 -10.57 -13.27 -0.55
C LEU A 184 -11.17 -11.87 -0.66
N VAL A 185 -10.40 -10.83 -0.37
CA VAL A 185 -10.83 -9.43 -0.51
C VAL A 185 -11.14 -9.10 -1.98
N GLY A 186 -10.31 -9.58 -2.92
CA GLY A 186 -10.56 -9.41 -4.34
C GLY A 186 -11.85 -10.10 -4.80
N LYS A 187 -12.10 -11.34 -4.36
CA LYS A 187 -13.34 -12.07 -4.67
C LYS A 187 -14.56 -11.42 -4.03
N PHE A 188 -14.45 -10.97 -2.78
CA PHE A 188 -15.51 -10.23 -2.11
C PHE A 188 -15.86 -8.94 -2.84
N SER A 189 -14.83 -8.21 -3.30
CA SER A 189 -15.00 -6.99 -4.10
C SER A 189 -15.73 -7.26 -5.43
N LEU A 190 -15.36 -8.33 -6.14
CA LEU A 190 -16.04 -8.73 -7.38
C LEU A 190 -17.48 -9.19 -7.13
N TRP A 191 -17.72 -9.93 -6.05
CA TRP A 191 -19.05 -10.41 -5.68
C TRP A 191 -19.99 -9.25 -5.32
N THR A 192 -19.56 -8.34 -4.44
CA THR A 192 -20.33 -7.14 -4.06
C THR A 192 -20.63 -6.26 -5.28
N ARG A 193 -19.66 -6.11 -6.20
CA ARG A 193 -19.88 -5.41 -7.48
C ARG A 193 -20.93 -6.10 -8.34
N ARG A 194 -20.86 -7.42 -8.50
CA ARG A 194 -21.84 -8.18 -9.29
C ARG A 194 -23.25 -8.02 -8.76
N ILE A 195 -23.43 -8.02 -7.43
CA ILE A 195 -24.74 -7.75 -6.82
C ILE A 195 -25.16 -6.32 -7.09
N TYR A 196 -24.28 -5.34 -6.90
CA TYR A 196 -24.61 -3.94 -7.20
C TYR A 196 -25.09 -3.77 -8.65
N ASP A 197 -24.34 -4.29 -9.62
CA ASP A 197 -24.65 -4.15 -11.05
C ASP A 197 -25.97 -4.83 -11.43
N SER A 198 -26.30 -5.97 -10.82
CA SER A 198 -27.56 -6.65 -11.11
C SER A 198 -28.78 -5.83 -10.67
N TYR A 199 -28.69 -5.13 -9.53
CA TYR A 199 -29.75 -4.25 -9.06
C TYR A 199 -29.87 -2.99 -9.93
N ILE A 200 -28.74 -2.38 -10.32
CA ILE A 200 -28.75 -1.22 -11.22
C ILE A 200 -29.32 -1.58 -12.59
N TYR A 201 -28.89 -2.71 -13.17
CA TYR A 201 -29.41 -3.18 -14.46
C TYR A 201 -30.91 -3.46 -14.39
N ALA A 202 -31.37 -4.08 -13.29
CA ALA A 202 -32.78 -4.34 -13.05
C ALA A 202 -33.58 -3.08 -12.63
N LYS A 203 -32.95 -1.90 -12.54
CA LYS A 203 -33.54 -0.63 -12.05
C LYS A 203 -34.21 -0.78 -10.68
N LYS A 204 -33.63 -1.60 -9.79
CA LYS A 204 -34.11 -1.86 -8.43
C LYS A 204 -33.30 -1.06 -7.40
N PRO A 205 -33.89 -0.71 -6.24
CA PRO A 205 -33.14 -0.10 -5.15
C PRO A 205 -32.06 -1.05 -4.64
N VAL A 206 -30.83 -0.55 -4.53
CA VAL A 206 -29.67 -1.33 -4.07
C VAL A 206 -29.78 -1.58 -2.56
N PRO A 207 -29.55 -2.80 -2.07
CA PRO A 207 -29.58 -3.10 -0.63
C PRO A 207 -28.59 -2.25 0.18
N GLU A 208 -28.97 -1.87 1.40
CA GLU A 208 -28.17 -0.99 2.27
C GLU A 208 -26.78 -1.55 2.58
N TYR A 209 -26.66 -2.87 2.79
CA TYR A 209 -25.36 -3.49 3.07
C TYR A 209 -24.37 -3.37 1.90
N ILE A 210 -24.86 -3.37 0.66
CA ILE A 210 -24.04 -3.13 -0.54
C ILE A 210 -23.63 -1.66 -0.61
N LEU A 211 -24.53 -0.73 -0.26
CA LEU A 211 -24.22 0.69 -0.17
C LEU A 211 -23.22 0.99 0.95
N PHE A 212 -23.30 0.27 2.07
CA PHE A 212 -22.32 0.33 3.15
C PHE A 212 -20.95 -0.17 2.69
N CYS A 213 -20.89 -1.35 2.06
CA CYS A 213 -19.68 -1.90 1.47
C CYS A 213 -19.04 -0.91 0.46
N ARG A 214 -19.87 -0.21 -0.33
CA ARG A 214 -19.43 0.90 -1.20
C ARG A 214 -18.83 2.05 -0.39
N ARG A 215 -19.51 2.48 0.68
CA ARG A 215 -19.12 3.64 1.48
C ARG A 215 -17.73 3.44 2.09
N ILE A 216 -17.46 2.24 2.61
CA ILE A 216 -16.17 1.87 3.21
C ILE A 216 -15.08 1.54 2.17
N GLY A 217 -15.44 1.48 0.89
CA GLY A 217 -14.50 1.20 -0.20
C GLY A 217 -14.18 -0.26 -0.41
N ALA A 218 -15.03 -1.19 0.07
CA ALA A 218 -14.81 -2.63 -0.06
C ALA A 218 -14.86 -3.15 -1.51
N PHE A 219 -15.35 -2.35 -2.46
CA PHE A 219 -15.34 -2.69 -3.89
C PHE A 219 -15.33 -1.49 -4.84
N ILE A 220 -15.00 -1.74 -6.11
CA ILE A 220 -14.77 -0.74 -7.17
C ILE A 220 -16.08 -0.41 -7.89
N PHE A 221 -16.30 0.88 -8.21
CA PHE A 221 -17.45 1.34 -9.00
C PHE A 221 -17.14 1.54 -10.49
N ASP A 222 -15.92 1.94 -10.79
CA ASP A 222 -15.48 2.19 -12.14
C ASP A 222 -14.30 1.25 -12.38
N ILE A 223 -14.55 0.11 -13.05
CA ILE A 223 -13.48 -0.41 -13.91
C ILE A 223 -13.49 0.61 -15.03
N PRO A 224 -12.55 1.56 -15.06
CA PRO A 224 -12.57 2.57 -16.09
C PRO A 224 -12.46 1.79 -17.40
N THR A 225 -13.27 2.13 -18.40
CA THR A 225 -13.07 1.63 -19.76
C THR A 225 -11.61 1.84 -20.13
N GLU A 226 -11.03 1.00 -21.00
CA GLU A 226 -9.60 1.08 -21.32
C GLU A 226 -9.15 2.53 -21.65
N ASN A 227 -10.02 3.29 -22.30
CA ASN A 227 -9.90 4.72 -22.60
C ASN A 227 -9.93 5.63 -21.36
N GLU A 228 -10.92 5.51 -20.45
CA GLU A 228 -10.94 6.25 -19.18
C GLU A 228 -9.76 5.90 -18.28
N MET A 229 -9.31 4.66 -18.39
CA MET A 229 -8.19 4.12 -17.67
C MET A 229 -6.88 4.73 -18.21
N GLN A 230 -6.77 4.93 -19.54
CA GLN A 230 -5.64 5.63 -20.17
C GLN A 230 -5.68 7.13 -19.84
N ALA A 231 -6.87 7.74 -19.83
CA ALA A 231 -7.06 9.13 -19.42
C ALA A 231 -6.71 9.37 -17.94
N ALA A 232 -7.05 8.46 -17.03
CA ALA A 232 -6.68 8.56 -15.62
C ALA A 232 -5.17 8.44 -15.37
N VAL A 233 -4.43 7.76 -16.25
CA VAL A 233 -2.96 7.74 -16.23
C VAL A 233 -2.40 9.08 -16.75
N ALA A 234 -3.10 9.73 -17.68
CA ALA A 234 -2.71 11.04 -18.21
C ALA A 234 -2.99 12.21 -17.24
N ASP A 235 -4.01 12.07 -16.37
CA ASP A 235 -4.50 13.09 -15.43
C ASP A 235 -3.78 13.09 -14.06
N GLY A 236 -3.07 12.01 -13.71
CA GLY A 236 -2.22 11.98 -12.51
C GLY A 236 -0.88 12.70 -12.71
N PRO A 237 -0.18 13.10 -11.64
CA PRO A 237 1.18 13.60 -11.78
C PRO A 237 2.02 12.51 -12.42
N LYS A 238 2.51 12.81 -13.63
CA LYS A 238 3.29 11.86 -14.42
C LYS A 238 4.60 11.62 -13.68
N ILE A 239 4.66 10.51 -12.95
CA ILE A 239 5.88 10.05 -12.30
C ILE A 239 6.86 9.69 -13.43
N GLY A 240 8.10 10.16 -13.35
CA GLY A 240 9.05 10.18 -14.45
C GLY A 240 9.35 11.60 -14.96
N TYR A 241 8.63 12.63 -14.54
CA TYR A 241 8.94 14.02 -14.89
C TYR A 241 9.30 14.88 -13.68
N LEU A 242 9.41 14.28 -12.49
CA LEU A 242 9.75 15.01 -11.28
C LEU A 242 11.26 15.32 -11.25
N PRO A 243 11.69 16.38 -10.56
CA PRO A 243 13.11 16.74 -10.46
C PRO A 243 14.04 15.58 -10.08
N MET A 244 13.61 14.74 -9.15
CA MET A 244 14.38 13.57 -8.69
C MET A 244 14.33 12.36 -9.63
N ASP A 245 13.44 12.37 -10.64
CA ASP A 245 13.32 11.27 -11.61
C ASP A 245 14.46 11.28 -12.65
N ARG A 246 15.26 12.35 -12.71
CA ARG A 246 16.44 12.47 -13.58
C ARG A 246 17.40 11.29 -13.39
N LEU A 247 17.59 10.83 -12.15
CA LEU A 247 18.39 9.63 -11.85
C LEU A 247 17.86 8.38 -12.55
N GLY A 248 16.53 8.22 -12.62
CA GLY A 248 15.90 7.09 -13.31
C GLY A 248 16.08 7.16 -14.83
N HIS A 249 16.00 8.37 -15.41
CA HIS A 249 16.30 8.60 -16.82
C HIS A 249 17.74 8.28 -17.17
N ASP A 250 18.69 8.82 -16.41
CA ASP A 250 20.11 8.59 -16.61
C ASP A 250 20.41 7.09 -16.52
N TRP A 251 19.82 6.39 -15.54
CA TRP A 251 20.01 4.94 -15.38
C TRP A 251 19.40 4.11 -16.52
N ALA A 252 18.19 4.45 -16.97
CA ALA A 252 17.53 3.73 -18.06
C ALA A 252 18.26 3.88 -19.40
N ALA A 253 19.00 4.98 -19.59
CA ALA A 253 19.78 5.25 -20.81
C ALA A 253 21.00 4.33 -20.98
N PHE A 254 21.42 3.61 -19.93
CA PHE A 254 22.54 2.65 -20.01
C PHE A 254 22.14 1.27 -20.60
N ASN A 255 20.86 1.05 -20.94
CA ASN A 255 20.33 -0.19 -21.56
C ASN A 255 20.09 -0.06 -23.07
#